data_AF-A0A967VZ56-F1
#
_entry.id   AF-A0A967VZ56-F1
#
_cell.length_a   1.000
_cell.length_b   1.000
_cell.length_c   1.000
_cell.angle_alpha   90.00
_cell.angle_beta   90.00
_cell.angle_gamma   90.00
#
_symmetry.space_group_name_H-M   'P 1'
#
loop_
_entity.id
_entity.type
_entity.pdbx_description
1 polymer ?
#
loop_
_entity_poly.entity_id
_entity_poly.type
_entity_poly.pdbx_seq_one_letter_code
_entity_poly.pdbx_strand_id
1 'polypeptide(L)' 'MNKLVYPAEGTKTFTIPFTCKQQGNAVISAITYNFYNTETGDYQTIQTDSIPIQVGPALKNFINPDLYTQGNTNPTYIW' A
#
# COMPACT_ATOMS: atom_id res chain seq x y z
N MET A 1 -6.25 10.55 -13.63
CA MET A 1 -5.28 11.48 -13.01
C MET A 1 -5.23 12.71 -13.87
N ASN A 2 -5.75 13.83 -13.36
CA ASN A 2 -5.76 15.09 -14.09
C ASN A 2 -4.41 15.79 -13.86
N LYS A 3 -3.65 16.04 -14.94
CA LYS A 3 -2.34 16.70 -14.88
C LYS A 3 -2.42 18.23 -14.95
N LEU A 4 -3.62 18.78 -15.14
CA LEU A 4 -3.87 20.22 -15.27
C LEU A 4 -4.20 20.90 -13.93
N VAL A 5 -4.28 20.12 -12.84
CA VAL A 5 -4.53 20.60 -11.47
C VAL A 5 -3.32 20.22 -10.62
N TYR A 6 -2.84 21.15 -9.80
CA TYR A 6 -1.72 20.92 -8.89
C TYR A 6 -2.21 21.00 -7.44
N PRO A 7 -1.93 19.99 -6.59
CA PRO A 7 -1.24 18.74 -6.90
C PRO A 7 -2.07 17.85 -7.85
N ALA A 8 -1.41 16.97 -8.61
CA ALA A 8 -2.10 16.11 -9.58
C ALA A 8 -3.12 15.21 -8.87
N GLU A 9 -4.41 15.47 -9.10
CA GLU A 9 -5.49 14.75 -8.43
C GLU A 9 -5.90 13.47 -9.19
N GLY A 10 -6.13 12.40 -8.43
CA GLY A 10 -6.76 11.18 -8.91
C GLY A 10 -6.23 9.89 -8.27
N THR A 11 -7.06 8.86 -8.28
CA THR A 11 -6.74 7.55 -7.70
C THR A 11 -5.96 6.67 -8.67
N LYS A 12 -4.91 6.01 -8.18
CA LYS A 12 -4.22 4.91 -8.86
C LYS A 12 -4.32 3.65 -8.00
N THR A 13 -4.83 2.57 -8.57
CA THR A 13 -4.93 1.27 -7.89
C THR A 13 -3.74 0.41 -8.28
N PHE A 14 -3.05 -0.15 -7.29
CA PHE A 14 -1.95 -1.09 -7.48
C PHE A 14 -2.35 -2.43 -6.87
N THR A 15 -2.11 -3.52 -7.60
CA THR A 15 -2.27 -4.89 -7.09
C THR A 15 -0.88 -5.43 -6.79
N ILE A 16 -0.51 -5.49 -5.51
CA ILE A 16 0.79 -5.98 -5.06
C ILE A 16 0.57 -7.29 -4.28
N PRO A 17 1.09 -8.44 -4.76
CA PRO A 17 1.05 -9.68 -4.00
C PRO A 17 2.06 -9.64 -2.85
N PHE A 18 1.67 -10.10 -1.65
CA PHE A 18 2.57 -10.24 -0.50
C PHE A 18 2.25 -11.52 0.27
N THR A 19 3.24 -12.03 1.03
CA THR A 19 3.10 -13.24 1.86
C THR A 19 3.24 -12.90 3.34
N CYS A 20 2.52 -13.62 4.19
CA CYS A 20 2.58 -13.46 5.64
C CYS A 20 3.26 -14.68 6.26
N LYS A 21 4.24 -14.46 7.16
CA LYS A 21 4.98 -15.56 7.83
C LYS A 21 4.45 -15.91 9.21
N GLN A 22 3.75 -14.98 9.86
CA GLN A 22 3.26 -15.13 11.23
C GLN A 22 1.78 -14.78 11.30
N GLN A 23 1.04 -15.55 12.11
CA GLN A 23 -0.34 -15.23 12.46
C GLN A 23 -0.38 -13.96 13.32
N GLY A 24 -1.43 -13.17 13.15
CA GLY A 24 -1.70 -12.02 13.99
C GLY A 24 -2.08 -10.79 13.19
N ASN A 25 -1.97 -9.64 13.86
CA ASN A 25 -2.39 -8.37 13.33
C ASN A 25 -1.15 -7.60 12.88
N ALA A 26 -1.13 -7.18 11.63
CA ALA A 26 -0.14 -6.25 11.10
C ALA A 26 -0.84 -5.00 10.59
N VAL A 27 -0.15 -3.87 10.63
CA VAL A 27 -0.68 -2.59 10.13
C VAL A 27 0.37 -1.98 9.21
N ILE A 28 -0.01 -1.74 7.95
CA ILE A 28 0.76 -0.83 7.10
C ILE A 28 0.36 0.58 7.52
N SER A 29 1.32 1.31 8.06
CA SER A 29 1.08 2.65 8.59
C SER A 29 0.72 3.64 7.48
N ALA A 30 -0.07 4.63 7.85
CA ALA A 30 -0.35 5.78 7.00
C ALA A 30 0.94 6.47 6.53
N ILE A 31 0.94 6.94 5.29
CA ILE A 31 2.02 7.79 4.77
C ILE A 31 1.59 9.23 4.96
N THR A 32 2.50 10.05 5.49
CA THR A 32 2.28 11.48 5.72
C THR A 32 3.18 12.29 4.82
N TYR A 33 2.65 13.31 4.18
CA TYR A 33 3.38 14.23 3.32
C TYR A 33 3.13 15.68 3.74
N ASN A 34 4.22 16.42 3.94
CA ASN A 34 4.19 17.82 4.33
C ASN A 34 4.65 18.67 3.15
N PHE A 35 3.90 19.72 2.82
CA PHE A 35 4.25 20.65 1.75
C PHE A 35 3.87 22.07 2.13
N TYR A 36 4.56 23.04 1.52
CA TYR A 36 4.22 24.45 1.68
C TYR A 36 3.15 24.83 0.67
N ASN A 37 1.99 25.29 1.15
CA ASN A 37 0.93 25.78 0.29
C ASN A 37 1.12 27.28 0.04
N THR A 38 1.42 27.63 -1.21
CA THR A 38 1.69 29.02 -1.63
C THR A 38 0.44 29.90 -1.67
N GLU A 39 -0.76 29.32 -1.73
CA GLU A 39 -2.02 30.06 -1.73
C GLU A 39 -2.42 30.49 -0.31
N THR A 40 -2.20 29.61 0.67
CA THR A 40 -2.49 29.91 2.08
C THR A 40 -1.30 30.51 2.83
N GLY A 41 -0.08 30.37 2.30
CA GLY A 41 1.15 30.86 2.93
C GLY A 41 1.63 30.03 4.12
N ASP A 42 1.12 28.80 4.25
CA ASP A 42 1.34 27.94 5.42
C ASP A 42 1.74 26.52 4.99
N TYR A 43 2.41 25.81 5.90
CA TYR A 43 2.68 24.38 5.72
C TYR A 43 1.41 23.57 5.97
N GLN A 44 1.11 22.67 5.03
CA GLN A 44 -0.01 21.74 5.11
C GLN A 44 0.49 20.31 5.14
N THR A 45 -0.26 19.47 5.84
CA THR A 45 0.00 18.03 5.98
C THR A 45 -1.17 17.26 5.40
N ILE A 46 -0.88 16.32 4.51
CA ILE A 46 -1.85 15.33 4.04
C ILE A 46 -1.39 13.94 4.48
N GLN A 47 -2.34 13.07 4.78
CA GLN A 47 -2.08 11.74 5.30
C GLN A 47 -3.01 10.72 4.63
N THR A 48 -2.47 9.54 4.32
CA THR A 48 -3.27 8.41 3.83
C THR A 48 -3.85 7.59 4.98
N ASP A 49 -4.82 6.73 4.71
CA ASP A 49 -5.27 5.76 5.72
C ASP A 49 -4.23 4.65 5.93
N SER A 50 -4.21 4.09 7.14
CA SER A 50 -3.48 2.86 7.45
C SER A 50 -4.24 1.63 6.93
N ILE A 51 -3.52 0.58 6.52
CA ILE A 51 -4.12 -0.66 6.04
C ILE A 51 -3.95 -1.75 7.11
N PRO A 52 -5.02 -2.15 7.81
CA PRO A 52 -4.96 -3.27 8.75
C PRO A 52 -4.97 -4.60 8.00
N ILE A 53 -4.06 -5.50 8.37
CA ILE A 53 -3.94 -6.85 7.83
C ILE A 53 -4.18 -7.83 8.99
N GLN A 54 -5.18 -8.68 8.82
CA GLN A 54 -5.54 -9.73 9.77
C GLN A 54 -5.12 -11.08 9.19
N VAL A 55 -4.10 -11.70 9.77
CA VAL A 55 -3.58 -12.99 9.33
C VAL A 55 -4.15 -14.06 10.25
N GLY A 56 -5.04 -14.89 9.70
CA GLY A 56 -5.59 -16.06 10.40
C GLY A 56 -4.55 -17.17 10.60
N PRO A 57 -4.88 -18.20 11.39
CA PRO A 57 -4.03 -19.37 11.56
C PRO A 57 -3.79 -20.07 10.21
N ALA A 58 -2.61 -20.69 10.07
CA ALA A 58 -2.31 -21.47 8.88
C ALA A 58 -3.34 -22.60 8.71
N LEU A 59 -3.99 -22.63 7.55
CA LEU A 59 -4.92 -23.70 7.20
C LEU A 59 -4.12 -25.00 7.03
N LYS A 60 -4.31 -25.97 7.93
CA LYS A 60 -3.75 -27.32 7.75
C LYS A 60 -4.35 -27.93 6.47
N ASN A 61 -3.49 -28.34 5.54
CA ASN A 61 -3.84 -29.01 4.28
C ASN A 61 -4.53 -28.16 3.20
N PHE A 62 -4.50 -26.83 3.30
CA PHE A 62 -4.99 -25.97 2.22
C PHE A 62 -3.82 -25.45 1.37
N ILE A 63 -3.67 -26.05 0.19
CA ILE A 63 -2.80 -25.56 -0.86
C ILE A 63 -3.71 -24.84 -1.84
N ASN A 64 -3.62 -23.52 -1.94
CA ASN A 64 -4.31 -22.77 -2.98
C ASN A 64 -3.41 -22.76 -4.24
N PRO A 65 -3.71 -23.54 -5.28
CA PRO A 65 -2.90 -23.60 -6.49
C PRO A 65 -2.86 -22.27 -7.24
N ASP A 66 -3.85 -21.39 -7.07
CA ASP A 66 -3.89 -20.07 -7.72
C ASP A 66 -2.94 -19.04 -7.07
N LEU A 67 -2.47 -19.32 -5.85
CA LEU A 67 -1.46 -18.50 -5.15
C LEU A 67 -0.03 -18.98 -5.40
N TYR A 68 0.16 -20.11 -6.08
CA TYR A 68 1.47 -20.54 -6.57
C TYR A 68 1.88 -19.70 -7.77
N THR A 69 2.41 -18.51 -7.50
CA THR A 69 3.20 -17.79 -8.49
C THR A 69 4.63 -18.30 -8.42
N GLN A 70 5.19 -18.76 -9.55
CA GLN A 70 6.61 -19.02 -9.69
C GLN A 70 7.38 -17.75 -9.25
N GLY A 71 7.96 -17.81 -8.06
CA GLY A 71 8.92 -16.89 -7.46
C GLY A 71 9.12 -15.49 -8.07
N ASN A 72 8.09 -14.65 -8.14
CA ASN A 72 8.24 -13.22 -8.36
C ASN A 72 8.08 -12.46 -7.03
N THR A 73 8.79 -12.89 -5.99
CA THR A 73 8.95 -12.07 -4.79
C THR A 73 10.29 -11.34 -4.90
N ASN A 74 10.21 -10.09 -5.34
CA ASN A 74 11.25 -9.05 -5.30
C ASN A 74 12.35 -9.23 -6.37
N PRO A 75 12.25 -8.55 -7.55
CA PRO A 75 12.69 -7.15 -7.65
C PRO A 75 11.89 -6.24 -8.62
N THR A 76 10.82 -6.70 -9.27
CA THR A 76 10.18 -5.98 -10.38
C THR A 76 9.41 -4.71 -9.98
N TYR A 77 9.30 -4.41 -8.68
CA TYR A 77 8.55 -3.26 -8.14
C TYR A 77 9.43 -2.24 -7.42
N ILE A 78 10.76 -2.40 -7.44
CA ILE A 78 11.69 -1.38 -6.97
C ILE A 78 12.20 -0.66 -8.23
N TRP A 79 11.86 0.62 -8.30
CA TRP A 79 12.14 1.61 -9.34
C TRP A 79 13.61 1.67 -9.74
#